data_AF-A0A2D9TF20-F1
#
_entry.id   AF-A0A2D9TF20-F1
#
_cell.length_a   1.000
_cell.length_b   1.000
_cell.length_c   1.000
_cell.angle_alpha   90.00
_cell.angle_beta   90.00
_cell.angle_gamma   90.00
#
_symmetry.space_group_name_H-M   'P 1'
#
loop_
_entity.id
_entity.type
_entity.pdbx_description
1 polymer ?
#
loop_
_entity_poly.entity_id
_entity_poly.type
_entity_poly.pdbx_seq_one_letter_code
_entity_poly.pdbx_strand_id
1 'polypeptide(L)'
;MDQLFLALALVFNDLKGMSWFHLQLAQRPAEDAEAISGYNGQRTGMLIQSIRMIAGIIHELLELLRKFEDTLKDSEVRRVLGTVDVVARKQWRELVALANGKEGKSSELAKALMRVRHVTFHYYNPAALAVGYEDHFLSGRADPASAAAYFSDGETMERTRFYYADAAAHRMLEGMGGLSGGRDPAKAVAETARIVNEAIKPILIEFIRQRRKAARGKGTGT
;
A
#
# COMPACT_ATOMS: atom_id res chain seq x y z
N MET A 1 15.80 -0.53 -19.28
CA MET A 1 14.60 -1.40 -19.24
C MET A 1 14.67 -2.49 -18.17
N ASP A 2 15.69 -3.36 -18.14
CA ASP A 2 15.75 -4.49 -17.18
C ASP A 2 15.68 -4.05 -15.71
N GLN A 3 16.31 -2.93 -15.36
CA GLN A 3 16.23 -2.33 -14.02
C GLN A 3 14.78 -2.00 -13.61
N LEU A 4 13.98 -1.46 -14.53
CA LEU A 4 12.57 -1.14 -14.27
C LEU A 4 11.78 -2.43 -14.01
N PHE A 5 11.92 -3.44 -14.85
CA PHE A 5 11.19 -4.70 -14.67
C PHE A 5 11.62 -5.48 -13.44
N LEU A 6 12.89 -5.41 -13.05
CA LEU A 6 13.38 -5.96 -11.79
C LEU A 6 12.74 -5.24 -10.60
N ALA A 7 12.70 -3.91 -10.62
CA ALA A 7 12.05 -3.13 -9.57
C ALA A 7 10.54 -3.40 -9.49
N LEU A 8 9.84 -3.49 -10.63
CA LEU A 8 8.43 -3.88 -10.68
C LEU A 8 8.18 -5.28 -10.12
N ALA A 9 9.10 -6.22 -10.33
CA ALA A 9 9.01 -7.57 -9.76
C ALA A 9 9.18 -7.57 -8.24
N LEU A 10 10.08 -6.73 -7.70
CA LEU A 10 10.22 -6.53 -6.26
C LEU A 10 8.96 -5.91 -5.66
N VAL A 11 8.44 -4.82 -6.24
CA VAL A 11 7.19 -4.19 -5.82
C VAL A 11 6.04 -5.20 -5.79
N PHE A 12 5.90 -6.03 -6.83
CA PHE A 12 4.87 -7.07 -6.86
C PHE A 12 5.01 -8.06 -5.70
N ASN A 13 6.23 -8.51 -5.41
CA ASN A 13 6.49 -9.44 -4.31
C ASN A 13 6.20 -8.80 -2.95
N ASP A 14 6.61 -7.55 -2.75
CA ASP A 14 6.41 -6.83 -1.49
C ASP A 14 4.92 -6.56 -1.25
N LEU A 15 4.18 -6.10 -2.27
CA LEU A 15 2.72 -5.92 -2.17
C LEU A 15 2.01 -7.24 -1.89
N LYS A 16 2.40 -8.32 -2.58
CA LYS A 16 1.83 -9.66 -2.33
C LYS A 16 2.10 -10.11 -0.89
N GLY A 17 3.34 -10.01 -0.42
CA GLY A 17 3.75 -10.41 0.91
C GLY A 17 3.04 -9.61 2.00
N MET A 18 3.00 -8.28 1.87
CA MET A 18 2.32 -7.41 2.83
C MET A 18 0.81 -7.57 2.81
N SER A 19 0.20 -7.77 1.64
CA SER A 19 -1.25 -8.06 1.56
C SER A 19 -1.57 -9.39 2.23
N TRP A 20 -0.73 -10.41 2.03
CA TRP A 20 -0.89 -11.70 2.71
C TRP A 20 -0.75 -11.56 4.22
N PHE A 21 0.29 -10.87 4.70
CA PHE A 21 0.50 -10.59 6.12
C PHE A 21 -0.71 -9.88 6.74
N HIS A 22 -1.23 -8.84 6.08
CA HIS A 22 -2.43 -8.13 6.51
C HIS A 22 -3.64 -9.05 6.63
N LEU A 23 -3.89 -9.89 5.62
CA LEU A 23 -5.01 -10.85 5.63
C LEU A 23 -4.89 -11.86 6.77
N GLN A 24 -3.69 -12.42 6.98
CA GLN A 24 -3.45 -13.37 8.06
C GLN A 24 -3.66 -12.74 9.44
N LEU A 25 -3.25 -11.48 9.61
CA LEU A 25 -3.48 -10.74 10.85
C LEU A 25 -4.96 -10.42 11.06
N ALA A 26 -5.67 -10.01 10.00
CA ALA A 26 -7.09 -9.66 10.06
C ALA A 26 -7.97 -10.87 10.41
N GLN A 27 -7.56 -12.09 10.02
CA GLN A 27 -8.24 -13.33 10.35
C GLN A 27 -8.08 -13.76 11.82
N ARG A 28 -7.11 -13.20 12.56
CA ARG A 28 -6.99 -13.49 14.00
C ARG A 28 -8.14 -12.81 14.74
N PRO A 29 -8.92 -13.53 15.57
CA PRO A 29 -9.97 -12.92 16.36
C PRO A 29 -9.39 -11.99 17.42
N ALA A 30 -10.19 -11.02 17.87
CA ALA A 30 -9.93 -10.37 19.15
C ALA A 30 -10.12 -11.40 20.29
N GLU A 31 -9.44 -11.25 21.41
CA GLU A 31 -9.69 -12.09 22.60
C GLU A 31 -11.12 -11.87 23.12
N ASP A 32 -11.50 -10.60 23.24
CA ASP A 32 -12.85 -10.10 23.44
C ASP A 32 -12.93 -8.79 22.63
N ALA A 33 -13.96 -8.65 21.79
CA ALA A 33 -14.07 -7.52 20.86
C ALA A 33 -14.22 -6.18 21.57
N GLU A 34 -14.77 -6.17 22.78
CA GLU A 34 -15.01 -4.97 23.58
C GLU A 34 -13.90 -4.72 24.62
N ALA A 35 -13.00 -5.69 24.83
CA ALA A 35 -11.96 -5.58 25.83
C ALA A 35 -10.85 -4.59 25.41
N ILE A 36 -10.53 -3.68 26.30
CA ILE A 36 -9.34 -2.84 26.19
C ILE A 36 -8.16 -3.64 26.76
N SER A 37 -7.43 -4.32 25.87
CA SER A 37 -6.30 -5.18 26.25
C SER A 37 -5.05 -4.90 25.42
N GLY A 38 -3.88 -5.23 25.96
CA GLY A 38 -2.61 -5.13 25.24
C GLY A 38 -2.58 -6.00 23.98
N TYR A 39 -3.26 -7.16 24.00
CA TYR A 39 -3.44 -8.01 22.83
C TYR A 39 -4.23 -7.30 21.72
N ASN A 40 -5.39 -6.74 22.05
CA ASN A 40 -6.24 -6.03 21.08
C ASN A 40 -5.54 -4.77 20.55
N GLY A 41 -4.83 -4.04 21.42
CA GLY A 41 -3.99 -2.90 21.03
C GLY A 41 -2.87 -3.31 20.08
N GLN A 42 -2.15 -4.39 20.39
CA GLN A 42 -1.09 -4.94 19.52
C GLN A 42 -1.64 -5.31 18.15
N ARG A 43 -2.72 -6.10 18.11
CA ARG A 43 -3.35 -6.56 16.87
C ARG A 43 -3.80 -5.39 16.01
N THR A 44 -4.53 -4.44 16.60
CA THR A 44 -5.06 -3.27 15.89
C THR A 44 -3.94 -2.38 15.36
N GLY A 45 -2.93 -2.11 16.19
CA GLY A 45 -1.75 -1.36 15.75
C GLY A 45 -1.01 -2.07 14.61
N MET A 46 -0.83 -3.39 14.66
CA MET A 46 -0.20 -4.15 13.57
C MET A 46 -1.02 -4.10 12.28
N LEU A 47 -2.36 -4.11 12.37
CA LEU A 47 -3.24 -3.95 11.21
C LEU A 47 -3.04 -2.58 10.57
N ILE A 48 -3.07 -1.51 11.36
CA ILE A 48 -2.83 -0.13 10.88
C ILE A 48 -1.43 0.01 10.29
N GLN A 49 -0.41 -0.54 10.96
CA GLN A 49 0.96 -0.53 10.46
C GLN A 49 1.06 -1.23 9.11
N SER A 50 0.43 -2.40 8.94
CA SER A 50 0.46 -3.12 7.66
C SER A 50 -0.18 -2.32 6.52
N ILE A 51 -1.26 -1.58 6.79
CA ILE A 51 -1.91 -0.68 5.82
C ILE A 51 -0.95 0.44 5.41
N ARG A 52 -0.28 1.06 6.38
CA ARG A 52 0.73 2.11 6.13
C ARG A 52 1.91 1.57 5.30
N MET A 53 2.36 0.35 5.57
CA MET A 53 3.42 -0.30 4.78
C MET A 53 2.99 -0.59 3.34
N ILE A 54 1.77 -1.10 3.14
CA ILE A 54 1.21 -1.32 1.79
C ILE A 54 1.11 0.01 1.05
N ALA A 55 0.59 1.05 1.72
CA ALA A 55 0.54 2.39 1.18
C ALA A 55 1.93 2.88 0.77
N GLY A 56 2.92 2.68 1.64
CA GLY A 56 4.36 2.87 1.42
C GLY A 56 4.86 2.35 0.09
N ILE A 57 4.68 1.05 -0.11
CA ILE A 57 5.13 0.36 -1.31
C ILE A 57 4.46 0.94 -2.57
N ILE A 58 3.16 1.28 -2.47
CA ILE A 58 2.42 1.90 -3.58
C ILE A 58 2.98 3.29 -3.90
N HIS A 59 3.31 4.11 -2.89
CA HIS A 59 3.91 5.42 -3.14
C HIS A 59 5.29 5.31 -3.81
N GLU A 60 6.15 4.42 -3.31
CA GLU A 60 7.46 4.16 -3.92
C GLU A 60 7.33 3.65 -5.37
N LEU A 61 6.29 2.85 -5.66
CA LEU A 61 5.96 2.46 -7.02
C LEU A 61 5.59 3.67 -7.89
N LEU A 62 4.75 4.59 -7.41
CA LEU A 62 4.39 5.78 -8.18
C LEU A 62 5.62 6.65 -8.46
N GLU A 63 6.50 6.83 -7.47
CA GLU A 63 7.77 7.53 -7.63
C GLU A 63 8.71 6.82 -8.62
N LEU A 64 8.78 5.49 -8.57
CA LEU A 64 9.51 4.68 -9.54
C LEU A 64 8.98 4.91 -10.97
N LEU A 65 7.67 4.83 -11.17
CA LEU A 65 7.05 5.02 -12.49
C LEU A 65 7.28 6.43 -13.03
N ARG A 66 7.23 7.44 -12.17
CA ARG A 66 7.56 8.83 -12.51
C ARG A 66 9.02 8.96 -12.91
N LYS A 67 9.94 8.38 -12.14
CA LYS A 67 11.39 8.39 -12.42
C LYS A 67 11.75 7.70 -13.74
N PHE A 68 11.00 6.66 -14.12
CA PHE A 68 11.24 5.88 -15.33
C PHE A 68 10.30 6.25 -16.50
N GLU A 69 9.67 7.44 -16.50
CA GLU A 69 8.69 7.85 -17.52
C GLU A 69 9.22 7.68 -18.96
N ASP A 70 10.48 8.02 -19.21
CA ASP A 70 11.07 7.89 -20.55
C ASP A 70 11.34 6.44 -20.94
N THR A 71 11.72 5.59 -19.98
CA THR A 71 11.82 4.14 -20.23
C THR A 71 10.46 3.54 -20.57
N LEU A 72 9.37 4.04 -19.98
CA LEU A 72 8.01 3.59 -20.28
C LEU A 72 7.57 3.90 -21.73
N LYS A 73 8.22 4.87 -22.38
CA LYS A 73 7.95 5.24 -23.78
C LYS A 73 8.74 4.38 -24.78
N ASP A 74 9.68 3.57 -24.33
CA ASP A 74 10.53 2.73 -25.18
C ASP A 74 9.70 1.73 -26.01
N SER A 75 10.11 1.52 -27.26
CA SER A 75 9.52 0.57 -28.19
C SER A 75 9.42 -0.86 -27.65
N GLU A 76 10.40 -1.30 -26.86
CA GLU A 76 10.45 -2.64 -26.27
C GLU A 76 9.41 -2.77 -25.15
N VAL A 77 9.29 -1.74 -24.29
CA VAL A 77 8.23 -1.67 -23.27
C VAL A 77 6.85 -1.65 -23.92
N ARG A 78 6.66 -0.83 -24.96
CA ARG A 78 5.40 -0.79 -25.73
C ARG A 78 5.06 -2.15 -26.34
N ARG A 79 6.06 -2.91 -26.80
CA ARG A 79 5.86 -4.27 -27.33
C ARG A 79 5.36 -5.22 -26.25
N VAL A 80 5.96 -5.21 -25.07
CA VAL A 80 5.48 -6.00 -23.92
C VAL A 80 4.04 -5.64 -23.57
N LEU A 81 3.74 -4.34 -23.47
CA LEU A 81 2.38 -3.87 -23.17
C LEU A 81 1.37 -4.23 -24.27
N GLY A 82 1.80 -4.24 -25.53
CA GLY A 82 0.99 -4.60 -26.69
C GLY A 82 0.50 -6.06 -26.70
N THR A 83 1.18 -6.93 -25.96
CA THR A 83 0.86 -8.36 -25.84
C THR A 83 0.07 -8.72 -24.56
N VAL A 84 -0.03 -7.79 -23.61
CA VAL A 84 -0.85 -7.94 -22.40
C VAL A 84 -2.34 -7.71 -22.73
N ASP A 85 -3.25 -8.35 -22.01
CA ASP A 85 -4.70 -8.19 -22.21
C ASP A 85 -5.17 -6.74 -22.01
N VAL A 86 -6.35 -6.43 -22.55
CA VAL A 86 -6.89 -5.06 -22.58
C VAL A 86 -7.16 -4.51 -21.17
N VAL A 87 -7.56 -5.35 -20.22
CA VAL A 87 -7.89 -4.94 -18.85
C VAL A 87 -6.62 -4.56 -18.10
N ALA A 88 -5.63 -5.44 -18.07
CA ALA A 88 -4.35 -5.16 -17.41
C ALA A 88 -3.62 -3.98 -18.05
N ARG A 89 -3.68 -3.84 -19.39
CA ARG A 89 -3.12 -2.68 -20.08
C ARG A 89 -3.84 -1.38 -19.70
N LYS A 90 -5.15 -1.41 -19.51
CA LYS A 90 -5.92 -0.25 -19.03
C LYS A 90 -5.49 0.12 -17.61
N GLN A 91 -5.46 -0.83 -16.69
CA GLN A 91 -5.05 -0.60 -15.30
C GLN A 91 -3.61 -0.06 -15.22
N TRP A 92 -2.69 -0.59 -16.02
CA TRP A 92 -1.32 -0.08 -16.13
C TRP A 92 -1.27 1.37 -16.60
N ARG A 93 -2.02 1.73 -17.65
CA ARG A 93 -2.07 3.12 -18.13
C ARG A 93 -2.62 4.07 -17.08
N GLU A 94 -3.65 3.66 -16.34
CA GLU A 94 -4.18 4.46 -15.23
C GLU A 94 -3.13 4.67 -14.14
N LEU A 95 -2.41 3.61 -13.76
CA LEU A 95 -1.33 3.68 -12.78
C LEU A 95 -0.19 4.63 -13.23
N VAL A 96 0.24 4.52 -14.49
CA VAL A 96 1.27 5.41 -15.07
C VAL A 96 0.78 6.85 -15.22
N ALA A 97 -0.48 7.06 -15.60
CA ALA A 97 -1.06 8.40 -15.71
C ALA A 97 -1.10 9.09 -14.34
N LEU A 98 -1.49 8.35 -13.30
CA LEU A 98 -1.50 8.83 -11.93
C LEU A 98 -0.09 9.19 -11.44
N ALA A 99 0.89 8.32 -11.67
CA ALA A 99 2.29 8.57 -11.30
C ALA A 99 2.83 9.88 -11.89
N ASN A 100 2.31 10.29 -13.05
CA ASN A 100 2.71 11.51 -13.76
C ASN A 100 1.78 12.71 -13.52
N GLY A 101 0.84 12.63 -12.56
CA GLY A 101 -0.12 13.70 -12.27
C GLY A 101 -1.08 14.02 -13.42
N LYS A 102 -1.21 13.12 -14.41
CA LYS A 102 -2.12 13.26 -15.55
C LYS A 102 -3.46 12.65 -15.16
N GLU A 103 -4.24 13.38 -14.38
CA GLU A 103 -5.54 12.93 -13.91
C GLU A 103 -6.55 12.87 -15.07
N GLY A 104 -6.97 11.65 -15.42
CA GLY A 104 -8.19 11.42 -16.20
C GLY A 104 -9.40 11.27 -15.26
N LYS A 105 -10.62 11.48 -15.77
CA LYS A 105 -11.88 11.33 -15.00
C LYS A 105 -11.90 10.05 -14.13
N SER A 106 -11.79 10.22 -12.82
CA SER A 106 -12.46 9.47 -11.74
C SER A 106 -12.45 7.93 -11.82
N SER A 107 -11.35 7.29 -12.21
CA SER A 107 -11.27 5.82 -12.07
C SER A 107 -11.23 5.43 -10.58
N GLU A 108 -11.87 4.31 -10.22
CA GLU A 108 -11.86 3.83 -8.82
C GLU A 108 -10.43 3.58 -8.33
N LEU A 109 -9.52 3.16 -9.23
CA LEU A 109 -8.10 3.01 -8.93
C LEU A 109 -7.44 4.36 -8.58
N ALA A 110 -7.71 5.41 -9.35
CA ALA A 110 -7.19 6.75 -9.06
C ALA A 110 -7.69 7.28 -7.70
N LYS A 111 -8.99 7.11 -7.39
CA LYS A 111 -9.55 7.47 -6.08
C LYS A 111 -8.90 6.70 -4.94
N ALA A 112 -8.69 5.40 -5.12
CA ALA A 112 -8.12 4.55 -4.09
C ALA A 112 -6.63 4.86 -3.86
N LEU A 113 -5.87 5.09 -4.94
CA LEU A 113 -4.47 5.50 -4.86
C LEU A 113 -4.27 6.91 -4.29
N MET A 114 -5.19 7.85 -4.56
CA MET A 114 -5.18 9.17 -3.90
C MET A 114 -5.32 9.02 -2.38
N ARG A 115 -6.22 8.16 -1.90
CA ARG A 115 -6.32 7.85 -0.46
C ARG A 115 -5.01 7.27 0.06
N VAL A 116 -4.41 6.33 -0.65
CA VAL A 116 -3.12 5.72 -0.29
C VAL A 116 -1.99 6.76 -0.19
N ARG A 117 -1.91 7.72 -1.12
CA ARG A 117 -0.90 8.80 -1.11
C ARG A 117 -0.99 9.68 0.14
N HIS A 118 -2.20 9.87 0.67
CA HIS A 118 -2.40 10.62 1.90
C HIS A 118 -2.00 9.84 3.17
N VAL A 119 -1.85 8.52 3.08
CA VAL A 119 -1.62 7.59 4.21
C VAL A 119 -0.14 7.24 4.42
N THR A 120 0.71 7.59 3.46
CA THR A 120 1.88 6.78 3.15
C THR A 120 2.98 6.82 4.21
N PHE A 121 3.54 7.99 4.53
CA PHE A 121 4.53 8.12 5.61
C PHE A 121 4.56 9.55 6.16
N HIS A 122 4.03 9.75 7.36
CA HIS A 122 3.99 11.05 8.04
C HIS A 122 5.18 11.30 8.98
N TYR A 123 6.22 10.46 8.94
CA TYR A 123 7.46 10.75 9.69
C TYR A 123 8.07 12.09 9.27
N TYR A 124 7.87 12.48 8.01
CA TYR A 124 8.28 13.78 7.47
C TYR A 124 7.23 14.89 7.68
N ASN A 125 6.06 14.58 8.26
CA ASN A 125 5.01 15.54 8.60
C ASN A 125 4.39 15.21 9.98
N PRO A 126 5.13 15.43 11.08
CA PRO A 126 4.67 15.14 12.43
C PRO A 126 3.43 15.97 12.83
N ALA A 127 3.19 17.12 12.19
CA ALA A 127 2.01 17.95 12.46
C ALA A 127 0.69 17.21 12.17
N ALA A 128 0.64 16.39 11.13
CA ALA A 128 -0.56 15.58 10.83
C ALA A 128 -0.82 14.51 11.90
N LEU A 129 0.24 13.91 12.47
CA LEU A 129 0.13 12.98 13.60
C LEU A 129 -0.29 13.69 14.88
N ALA A 130 0.19 14.92 15.11
CA ALA A 130 -0.21 15.74 16.25
C ALA A 130 -1.73 16.05 16.22
N VAL A 131 -2.28 16.39 15.06
CA VAL A 131 -3.74 16.57 14.90
C VAL A 131 -4.51 15.30 15.26
N GLY A 132 -4.04 14.12 14.80
CA GLY A 132 -4.67 12.84 15.16
C GLY A 132 -4.56 12.51 16.66
N TYR A 133 -3.44 12.90 17.30
CA TYR A 133 -3.25 12.76 18.73
C TYR A 133 -4.19 13.66 19.52
N GLU A 134 -4.26 14.95 19.17
CA GLU A 134 -5.15 15.93 19.79
C GLU A 134 -6.62 15.48 19.66
N ASP A 135 -7.02 15.01 18.47
CA ASP A 135 -8.37 14.49 18.24
C ASP A 135 -8.68 13.24 19.09
N HIS A 136 -7.72 12.31 19.24
CA HIS A 136 -7.94 11.08 20.02
C HIS A 136 -7.95 11.30 21.53
N PHE A 137 -7.03 12.14 22.04
CA PHE A 137 -6.72 12.23 23.46
C PHE A 137 -7.19 13.52 24.13
N LEU A 138 -7.29 14.62 23.38
CA LEU A 138 -7.51 15.96 23.93
C LEU A 138 -8.86 16.59 23.54
N SER A 139 -9.59 16.01 22.58
CA SER A 139 -10.86 16.54 22.07
C SER A 139 -12.05 16.46 23.06
N GLY A 140 -11.83 15.98 24.28
CA GLY A 140 -12.87 15.88 25.31
C GLY A 140 -13.91 14.78 25.07
N ARG A 141 -13.76 13.97 24.01
CA ARG A 141 -14.51 12.72 23.85
C ARG A 141 -14.02 11.72 24.89
N ALA A 142 -14.86 11.37 25.86
CA ALA A 142 -14.58 10.33 26.84
C ALA A 142 -14.61 8.95 26.16
N ASP A 143 -13.51 8.60 25.49
CA ASP A 143 -13.25 7.25 25.01
C ASP A 143 -12.43 6.53 26.09
N PRO A 144 -12.95 5.46 26.72
CA PRO A 144 -12.22 4.69 27.72
C PRO A 144 -10.87 4.16 27.21
N ALA A 145 -10.72 3.96 25.90
CA ALA A 145 -9.45 3.58 25.28
C ALA A 145 -8.38 4.70 25.35
N SER A 146 -8.80 5.97 25.34
CA SER A 146 -7.90 7.12 25.48
C SER A 146 -7.23 7.18 26.86
N ALA A 147 -7.87 6.63 27.89
CA ALA A 147 -7.30 6.53 29.24
C ALA A 147 -6.31 5.35 29.40
N ALA A 148 -6.30 4.39 28.47
CA ALA A 148 -5.45 3.19 28.54
C ALA A 148 -4.24 3.24 27.59
N ALA A 149 -4.22 4.15 26.62
CA ALA A 149 -3.17 4.20 25.59
C ALA A 149 -1.94 4.98 26.04
N TYR A 150 -1.11 4.37 26.91
CA TYR A 150 0.22 4.86 27.22
C TYR A 150 1.28 4.08 26.43
N PHE A 151 1.54 2.82 26.78
CA PHE A 151 2.47 1.93 26.08
C PHE A 151 2.47 0.54 26.77
N SER A 152 3.08 -0.46 26.13
CA SER A 152 3.60 -1.67 26.78
C SER A 152 5.13 -1.55 26.81
N ASP A 153 5.76 -1.73 27.97
CA ASP A 153 7.20 -1.54 28.24
C ASP A 153 7.97 -2.85 28.47
N GLY A 154 7.56 -3.93 27.82
CA GLY A 154 8.23 -5.21 28.00
C GLY A 154 9.71 -5.19 27.62
N GLU A 155 10.51 -6.07 28.22
CA GLU A 155 11.97 -6.13 28.05
C GLU A 155 12.46 -6.49 26.63
N THR A 156 11.55 -6.80 25.70
CA THR A 156 11.85 -7.19 24.33
C THR A 156 11.08 -6.33 23.33
N MET A 157 11.59 -6.22 22.10
CA MET A 157 10.89 -5.51 21.01
C MET A 157 9.49 -6.07 20.74
N GLU A 158 9.30 -7.38 20.89
CA GLU A 158 8.01 -8.04 20.72
C GLU A 158 6.98 -7.58 21.77
N ARG A 159 7.45 -7.35 23.01
CA ARG A 159 6.61 -6.98 24.15
C ARG A 159 6.50 -5.46 24.34
N THR A 160 7.19 -4.67 23.53
CA THR A 160 7.15 -3.21 23.56
C THR A 160 6.21 -2.68 22.49
N ARG A 161 5.28 -1.79 22.85
CA ARG A 161 4.46 -1.08 21.87
C ARG A 161 3.98 0.28 22.37
N PHE A 162 4.12 1.29 21.53
CA PHE A 162 3.67 2.65 21.81
C PHE A 162 2.24 2.85 21.28
N TYR A 163 1.24 2.44 22.08
CA TYR A 163 -0.16 2.48 21.68
C TYR A 163 -0.66 3.90 21.35
N TYR A 164 -0.14 4.93 22.02
CA TYR A 164 -0.51 6.32 21.73
C TYR A 164 -0.18 6.74 20.29
N ALA A 165 0.94 6.25 19.75
CA ALA A 165 1.37 6.57 18.39
C ALA A 165 0.49 5.85 17.35
N ASP A 166 0.09 4.61 17.64
CA ASP A 166 -0.86 3.88 16.80
C ASP A 166 -2.24 4.54 16.80
N ALA A 167 -2.72 5.00 17.96
CA ALA A 167 -4.00 5.70 18.10
C ALA A 167 -4.02 7.03 17.33
N ALA A 168 -2.94 7.82 17.43
CA ALA A 168 -2.79 9.06 16.66
C ALA A 168 -2.76 8.80 15.15
N ALA A 169 -1.99 7.79 14.72
CA ALA A 169 -1.97 7.37 13.33
C ALA A 169 -3.37 6.90 12.88
N HIS A 170 -4.08 6.14 13.71
CA HIS A 170 -5.43 5.67 13.40
C HIS A 170 -6.38 6.84 13.15
N ARG A 171 -6.53 7.78 14.10
CA ARG A 171 -7.46 8.92 13.97
C ARG A 171 -7.15 9.79 12.77
N MET A 172 -5.87 10.01 12.48
CA MET A 172 -5.47 10.71 11.27
C MET A 172 -5.96 9.98 10.00
N LEU A 173 -5.84 8.64 9.93
CA LEU A 173 -6.42 7.85 8.84
C LEU A 173 -7.94 7.98 8.75
N GLU A 174 -8.62 8.05 9.89
CA GLU A 174 -10.07 8.24 9.94
C GLU A 174 -10.49 9.62 9.40
N GLY A 175 -9.78 10.68 9.82
CA GLY A 175 -10.03 12.07 9.47
C GLY A 175 -9.80 12.40 7.99
N MET A 176 -9.01 11.61 7.26
CA MET A 176 -8.74 11.79 5.83
C MET A 176 -9.90 11.42 4.89
N GLY A 177 -11.14 11.36 5.41
CA GLY A 177 -12.35 11.22 4.61
C GLY A 177 -12.57 9.83 4.00
N GLY A 178 -11.75 8.85 4.36
CA GLY A 178 -11.92 7.46 3.95
C GLY A 178 -13.09 6.76 4.64
N LEU A 179 -13.38 7.13 5.89
CA LEU A 179 -14.43 6.51 6.72
C LEU A 179 -15.80 7.18 6.63
N SER A 180 -15.88 8.41 6.13
CA SER A 180 -17.15 9.16 6.01
C SER A 180 -18.07 8.62 4.91
N GLY A 181 -17.58 7.72 4.04
CA GLY A 181 -18.33 7.08 2.96
C GLY A 181 -18.64 5.60 3.17
N GLY A 182 -18.46 5.06 4.38
CA GLY A 182 -18.80 3.67 4.74
C GLY A 182 -17.84 2.58 4.23
N ARG A 183 -16.75 2.92 3.53
CA ARG A 183 -15.70 1.96 3.14
C ARG A 183 -14.53 2.04 4.12
N ASP A 184 -14.29 0.96 4.85
CA ASP A 184 -13.12 0.75 5.70
C ASP A 184 -11.80 1.04 4.94
N PRO A 185 -10.97 2.01 5.38
CA PRO A 185 -9.68 2.35 4.79
C PRO A 185 -8.76 1.13 4.65
N ALA A 186 -8.82 0.19 5.59
CA ALA A 186 -8.04 -1.05 5.52
C ALA A 186 -8.40 -1.85 4.27
N LYS A 187 -9.70 -2.03 4.03
CA LYS A 187 -10.21 -2.71 2.83
C LYS A 187 -9.87 -1.94 1.56
N ALA A 188 -9.93 -0.61 1.60
CA ALA A 188 -9.60 0.22 0.45
C ALA A 188 -8.12 0.09 0.04
N VAL A 189 -7.19 0.13 1.01
CA VAL A 189 -5.75 -0.03 0.74
C VAL A 189 -5.43 -1.45 0.27
N ALA A 190 -5.99 -2.47 0.92
CA ALA A 190 -5.80 -3.86 0.50
C ALA A 190 -6.32 -4.12 -0.91
N GLU A 191 -7.51 -3.57 -1.25
CA GLU A 191 -8.07 -3.66 -2.59
C GLU A 191 -7.21 -2.91 -3.62
N THR A 192 -6.66 -1.75 -3.24
CA THR A 192 -5.74 -1.01 -4.10
C THR A 192 -4.49 -1.83 -4.40
N ALA A 193 -3.89 -2.45 -3.38
CA ALA A 193 -2.73 -3.31 -3.55
C ALA A 193 -3.02 -4.50 -4.48
N ARG A 194 -4.21 -5.10 -4.36
CA ARG A 194 -4.67 -6.16 -5.28
C ARG A 194 -4.72 -5.66 -6.72
N ILE A 195 -5.38 -4.52 -6.97
CA ILE A 195 -5.51 -3.94 -8.32
C ILE A 195 -4.12 -3.60 -8.90
N VAL A 196 -3.22 -3.02 -8.09
CA VAL A 196 -1.85 -2.72 -8.52
C VAL A 196 -1.09 -4.01 -8.90
N ASN A 197 -1.19 -5.06 -8.08
CA ASN A 197 -0.58 -6.35 -8.39
C ASN A 197 -1.14 -6.98 -9.67
N GLU A 198 -2.44 -6.85 -9.90
CA GLU A 198 -3.10 -7.31 -11.13
C GLU A 198 -2.68 -6.52 -12.36
N ALA A 199 -2.37 -5.23 -12.22
CA ALA A 199 -1.81 -4.42 -13.30
C ALA A 199 -0.36 -4.84 -13.64
N ILE A 200 0.46 -5.13 -12.63
CA ILE A 200 1.90 -5.39 -12.81
C ILE A 200 2.18 -6.82 -13.29
N LYS A 201 1.50 -7.83 -12.71
CA LYS A 201 1.82 -9.24 -12.93
C LYS A 201 1.81 -9.67 -14.41
N PRO A 202 0.79 -9.33 -15.23
CA PRO A 202 0.76 -9.75 -16.63
C PRO A 202 1.93 -9.17 -17.44
N ILE A 203 2.32 -7.94 -17.13
CA ILE A 203 3.43 -7.22 -17.77
C ILE A 203 4.76 -7.91 -17.46
N LEU A 204 5.00 -8.27 -16.19
CA LEU A 204 6.19 -9.01 -15.77
C LEU A 204 6.28 -10.39 -16.43
N ILE A 205 5.17 -11.13 -16.47
CA ILE A 205 5.11 -12.45 -17.11
C ILE A 205 5.52 -12.34 -18.59
N GLU A 206 4.97 -11.35 -19.28
CA GLU A 206 5.22 -11.19 -20.71
C GLU A 206 6.65 -10.72 -21.00
N PHE A 207 7.19 -9.82 -20.19
CA PHE A 207 8.60 -9.45 -20.25
C PHE A 207 9.53 -10.67 -20.10
N ILE A 208 9.29 -11.51 -19.09
CA ILE A 208 10.09 -12.74 -18.88
C ILE A 208 9.96 -13.69 -20.08
N ARG A 209 8.74 -13.86 -20.63
CA ARG A 209 8.51 -14.69 -21.82
C ARG A 209 9.32 -14.19 -23.02
N GLN A 210 9.31 -12.89 -23.29
CA GLN A 210 10.07 -12.29 -24.39
C GLN A 210 11.57 -12.46 -24.19
N ARG A 211 12.09 -12.24 -22.98
CA ARG A 211 13.50 -12.50 -22.63
C ARG A 211 13.90 -13.95 -22.83
N ARG A 212 13.05 -14.91 -22.41
CA ARG A 212 13.30 -16.35 -22.63
C ARG A 212 13.32 -16.73 -24.11
N LYS A 213 12.41 -16.18 -24.93
CA LYS A 213 12.39 -16.41 -26.38
C LYS A 213 13.67 -15.87 -27.04
N ALA A 214 14.08 -14.65 -26.69
CA ALA A 214 15.30 -14.05 -27.21
C ALA A 214 16.57 -14.84 -26.84
N ALA A 215 16.64 -15.38 -25.62
CA ALA A 215 17.75 -16.23 -25.19
C ALA A 215 17.81 -17.56 -25.98
N ARG A 216 16.66 -18.17 -26.26
CA ARG A 216 16.58 -19.42 -27.05
C ARG A 216 16.92 -19.22 -28.53
N GLY A 217 16.49 -18.10 -29.13
CA GLY A 217 16.79 -17.78 -30.53
C GLY A 217 18.27 -17.50 -30.82
N LYS A 218 19.06 -17.19 -29.78
CA LYS A 218 20.53 -17.04 -29.90
C LYS A 218 21.30 -18.36 -29.78
N GLY A 219 20.63 -19.46 -29.40
CA GLY A 219 21.26 -20.77 -29.15
C GLY A 219 21.15 -21.78 -30.29
N THR A 220 20.51 -21.43 -31.42
CA THR A 220 20.33 -22.33 -32.58
C THR A 220 21.18 -21.94 -33.80
N GLY A 221 22.21 -21.12 -33.58
CA GLY A 221 23.17 -20.70 -34.61
C GLY A 221 24.57 -21.19 -34.27
N THR A 222 24.79 -22.50 -34.36
CA THR A 222 26.10 -23.16 -34.44
C THR A 222 25.99 -24.33 -35.39
#